data_AF-A0A3D4H3Y8-F1
#
_entry.id   AF-A0A3D4H3Y8-F1
#
_cell.length_a   1.000
_cell.length_b   1.000
_cell.length_c   1.000
_cell.angle_alpha   90.00
_cell.angle_beta   90.00
_cell.angle_gamma   90.00
#
_symmetry.space_group_name_H-M   'P 1'
#
loop_
_entity.id
_entity.type
_entity.pdbx_description
1 polymer ?
#
loop_
_entity_poly.entity_id
_entity_poly.type
_entity_poly.pdbx_seq_one_letter_code
_entity_poly.pdbx_strand_id
1 'polypeptide(L)'
;MDAILFILQLVVALGILNVWLIRFSKPSPYRGGNATNMVEEFGEYGLSAPLVWIVGTLKVLAAIGLILGLFVPTLTLPSALLLVFLMTAAVSMHIRIKDKA
;
A
#
# COMPACT_ATOMS: atom_id res chain seq x y z
N MET A 1 -18.28 -8.62 -13.81
CA MET A 1 -16.94 -8.94 -13.27
C MET A 1 -16.97 -10.37 -12.81
N ASP A 2 -16.01 -11.19 -13.24
CA ASP A 2 -15.92 -12.58 -12.80
C ASP A 2 -15.73 -12.64 -11.28
N ALA A 3 -16.31 -13.66 -10.63
CA ALA A 3 -16.22 -13.83 -9.18
C ALA A 3 -14.75 -13.83 -8.69
N ILE A 4 -13.84 -14.40 -9.49
CA ILE A 4 -12.40 -14.40 -9.21
C ILE A 4 -11.86 -12.97 -9.15
N LEU A 5 -12.14 -12.14 -10.16
CA LEU A 5 -11.68 -10.74 -10.21
C LEU A 5 -12.25 -9.91 -9.06
N PHE A 6 -13.51 -10.15 -8.70
CA PHE A 6 -14.14 -9.51 -7.55
C PHE A 6 -13.40 -9.82 -6.25
N ILE A 7 -13.12 -11.11 -5.99
CA ILE A 7 -12.42 -11.56 -4.79
C ILE A 7 -10.99 -10.99 -4.76
N LEU A 8 -10.27 -11.02 -5.88
CA LEU A 8 -8.91 -10.48 -5.95
C LEU A 8 -8.87 -8.98 -5.67
N GLN A 9 -9.76 -8.19 -6.28
CA GLN A 9 -9.87 -6.76 -6.03
C GLN A 9 -10.15 -6.47 -4.55
N LEU A 10 -11.05 -7.24 -3.94
CA LEU A 10 -11.37 -7.10 -2.52
C LEU A 10 -10.19 -7.47 -1.62
N VAL A 11 -9.49 -8.57 -1.90
CA VAL A 11 -8.29 -9.00 -1.14
C VAL A 11 -7.19 -7.94 -1.20
N VAL A 12 -6.93 -7.37 -2.38
CA VAL A 12 -5.93 -6.30 -2.54
C VAL A 12 -6.32 -5.08 -1.72
N ALA A 13 -7.56 -4.61 -1.85
CA ALA A 13 -8.02 -3.43 -1.13
C ALA A 13 -7.97 -3.63 0.40
N LEU A 14 -8.49 -4.75 0.89
CA LEU A 14 -8.47 -5.07 2.33
C LEU A 14 -7.05 -5.28 2.85
N GLY A 15 -6.16 -5.87 2.05
CA GLY A 15 -4.75 -6.03 2.41
C GLY A 15 -4.06 -4.69 2.64
N ILE A 16 -4.26 -3.72 1.74
CA ILE A 16 -3.72 -2.36 1.89
C ILE A 16 -4.30 -1.67 3.14
N LEU A 17 -5.62 -1.74 3.34
CA LEU A 17 -6.26 -1.15 4.52
C LEU A 17 -5.76 -1.79 5.83
N ASN A 18 -5.58 -3.10 5.86
CA ASN A 18 -5.02 -3.79 7.02
C ASN A 18 -3.60 -3.30 7.36
N VAL A 19 -2.73 -3.15 6.36
CA VAL A 19 -1.36 -2.66 6.57
C VAL A 19 -1.35 -1.23 7.09
N TRP A 20 -2.17 -0.34 6.51
CA TRP A 20 -2.12 1.10 6.81
C TRP A 20 -2.99 1.54 8.00
N LEU A 21 -4.03 0.80 8.36
CA LEU A 21 -4.92 1.16 9.47
C LEU A 21 -4.69 0.30 10.72
N ILE A 22 -4.34 -0.98 10.57
CA ILE A 22 -4.27 -1.93 11.69
C ILE A 22 -2.82 -2.28 12.05
N ARG A 23 -1.97 -2.46 11.04
CA ARG A 23 -0.56 -2.87 11.22
C ARG A 23 0.45 -1.74 11.08
N PHE A 24 0.00 -0.49 11.01
CA PHE A 24 0.86 0.68 10.79
C PHE A 24 2.04 0.72 11.79
N SER A 25 1.74 0.52 13.08
CA SER A 25 2.72 0.50 14.17
C SER A 25 3.13 -0.92 14.62
N LYS A 26 2.97 -1.93 13.75
CA LYS A 26 3.28 -3.32 14.07
C LYS A 26 4.44 -3.85 13.21
N PRO A 27 5.28 -4.74 13.78
CA PRO A 27 6.33 -5.41 13.02
C PRO A 27 5.74 -6.33 11.95
N SER A 28 6.51 -6.54 10.89
CA SER A 28 6.18 -7.39 9.76
C SER A 28 7.47 -7.95 9.15
N PRO A 29 7.48 -9.21 8.67
CA PRO A 29 8.60 -9.71 7.87
C PRO A 29 8.78 -8.94 6.55
N TYR A 30 7.73 -8.23 6.12
CA TYR A 30 7.74 -7.38 4.92
C TYR A 30 8.13 -5.91 5.20
N ARG A 31 8.56 -5.57 6.43
CA ARG A 31 9.08 -4.21 6.70
C ARG A 31 10.45 -4.07 6.06
N GLY A 32 10.72 -2.89 5.49
CA GLY A 32 12.03 -2.57 4.93
C GLY A 32 13.10 -2.41 6.02
N GLY A 33 14.33 -2.85 5.72
CA GLY A 33 15.47 -2.74 6.62
C GLY A 33 15.23 -3.40 7.99
N ASN A 34 15.54 -2.68 9.07
CA ASN A 34 15.33 -3.14 10.46
C ASN A 34 14.05 -2.53 11.10
N ALA A 35 13.16 -1.96 10.30
CA ALA A 35 12.02 -1.23 10.80
C ALA A 35 10.98 -2.12 11.50
N THR A 36 10.45 -1.63 12.62
CA THR A 36 9.38 -2.28 13.38
C THR A 36 8.00 -1.65 13.12
N ASN A 37 7.96 -0.48 12.47
CA ASN A 37 6.75 0.23 12.09
C ASN A 37 6.93 1.02 10.78
N MET A 38 5.85 1.61 10.28
CA MET A 38 5.83 2.32 8.99
C MET A 38 6.68 3.61 8.98
N VAL A 39 6.78 4.29 10.13
CA VAL A 39 7.57 5.53 10.21
C VAL A 39 9.07 5.21 10.15
N GLU A 40 9.50 4.19 10.88
CA GLU A 40 10.87 3.66 10.82
C GLU A 40 11.22 3.16 9.42
N GLU A 41 10.30 2.48 8.74
CA GLU A 41 10.52 1.94 7.39
C GLU A 41 10.84 3.06 6.38
N PHE A 42 10.10 4.18 6.45
CA PHE A 42 10.43 5.35 5.62
C PHE A 42 11.76 5.99 6.03
N GLY A 43 12.12 5.93 7.31
CA GLY A 43 13.42 6.34 7.82
C GLY A 43 14.57 5.52 7.22
N GLU A 44 14.42 4.19 7.16
CA GLU A 44 15.37 3.28 6.49
C GLU A 44 15.52 3.62 5.00
N TYR A 45 14.44 4.02 4.32
CA TYR A 45 14.48 4.51 2.94
C TYR A 45 15.13 5.91 2.78
N GLY A 46 15.50 6.56 3.89
CA GLY A 46 16.00 7.94 3.89
C GLY A 46 14.94 8.96 3.50
N LEU A 47 13.66 8.67 3.75
CA LEU A 47 12.52 9.55 3.48
C LEU A 47 12.07 10.28 4.74
N SER A 48 11.50 11.47 4.58
CA SER A 48 11.01 12.27 5.70
C SER A 48 9.64 11.80 6.22
N ALA A 49 9.36 12.04 7.50
CA ALA A 49 8.10 11.64 8.14
C ALA A 49 6.81 12.11 7.43
N PRO A 50 6.73 13.32 6.83
CA PRO A 50 5.54 13.74 6.07
C PRO A 50 5.19 12.80 4.91
N LEU A 51 6.18 12.18 4.27
CA LEU A 51 5.93 11.25 3.15
C LEU A 51 5.20 9.99 3.60
N VAL A 52 5.37 9.56 4.86
CA VAL A 52 4.62 8.42 5.43
C VAL A 52 3.12 8.70 5.33
N TRP A 53 2.69 9.90 5.76
CA TRP A 53 1.29 10.29 5.80
C TRP A 53 0.72 10.54 4.41
N ILE A 54 1.50 11.15 3.51
CA ILE A 54 1.09 11.37 2.10
C ILE A 54 0.89 10.02 1.40
N VAL A 55 1.89 9.15 1.43
CA VAL A 55 1.82 7.83 0.77
C VAL A 55 0.73 6.98 1.40
N GLY A 56 0.61 7.00 2.72
CA GLY A 56 -0.43 6.26 3.44
C GLY A 56 -1.82 6.70 3.07
N THR A 57 -2.07 8.00 3.06
CA THR A 57 -3.36 8.57 2.67
C THR A 57 -3.71 8.18 1.23
N LEU A 58 -2.76 8.30 0.29
CA LEU A 58 -2.99 7.91 -1.10
C LEU A 58 -3.28 6.41 -1.24
N LYS A 59 -2.57 5.54 -0.51
CA LYS A 59 -2.83 4.09 -0.51
C LYS A 59 -4.20 3.76 0.08
N VAL A 60 -4.61 4.42 1.16
CA VAL A 60 -5.93 4.25 1.77
C VAL A 60 -7.04 4.72 0.82
N LEU A 61 -6.88 5.89 0.19
CA LEU A 61 -7.82 6.40 -0.80
C LEU A 61 -7.93 5.46 -2.01
N ALA A 62 -6.81 4.95 -2.52
CA ALA A 62 -6.81 3.97 -3.60
C ALA A 62 -7.53 2.68 -3.20
N ALA A 63 -7.31 2.17 -1.98
CA ALA A 63 -7.98 0.97 -1.50
C ALA A 63 -9.49 1.16 -1.32
N ILE A 64 -9.92 2.30 -0.75
CA ILE A 64 -11.34 2.67 -0.67
C ILE A 64 -11.93 2.80 -2.07
N GLY A 65 -11.22 3.45 -2.99
CA GLY A 65 -11.62 3.59 -4.38
C GLY A 65 -11.77 2.23 -5.10
N LEU A 66 -10.93 1.25 -4.80
CA LEU A 66 -11.10 -0.13 -5.27
C LEU A 66 -12.36 -0.79 -4.70
N ILE A 67 -12.69 -0.59 -3.41
CA ILE A 67 -13.92 -1.14 -2.83
C ILE A 67 -15.15 -0.48 -3.47
N LEU A 68 -15.16 0.85 -3.58
CA LEU A 68 -16.23 1.59 -4.25
C LEU A 68 -16.32 1.22 -5.74
N GLY A 69 -15.19 0.91 -6.36
CA GLY A 69 -15.08 0.43 -7.74
C GLY A 69 -15.86 -0.86 -8.03
N LEU A 70 -16.15 -1.66 -6.99
CA LEU A 70 -17.01 -2.83 -7.12
C LEU A 70 -18.46 -2.45 -7.46
N PHE A 71 -18.90 -1.27 -7.02
CA PHE A 71 -20.25 -0.74 -7.26
C PHE A 71 -20.27 0.34 -8.35
N VAL A 72 -19.18 1.09 -8.49
CA VAL A 72 -19.00 2.20 -9.43
C VAL A 72 -17.76 1.93 -10.29
N PRO A 73 -17.87 1.17 -11.40
CA PRO A 73 -16.72 0.65 -12.14
C PRO A 73 -15.72 1.70 -12.65
N THR A 74 -16.17 2.94 -12.86
CA THR A 74 -15.32 4.06 -13.28
C THR A 74 -14.24 4.42 -12.26
N LEU A 75 -14.39 4.03 -10.99
CA LEU A 75 -13.40 4.23 -9.94
C LEU A 75 -12.31 3.15 -9.91
N THR A 76 -12.57 1.97 -10.47
CA THR A 76 -11.64 0.82 -10.37
C THR A 76 -10.31 1.13 -11.06
N LEU A 77 -10.35 1.61 -12.31
CA LEU A 77 -9.14 1.89 -13.08
C LEU A 77 -8.25 2.98 -12.45
N PRO A 78 -8.73 4.20 -12.12
CA PRO A 78 -7.87 5.20 -11.51
C PRO A 78 -7.33 4.77 -10.14
N SER A 79 -8.13 4.04 -9.34
CA SER A 79 -7.69 3.52 -8.05
C SER A 79 -6.60 2.46 -8.21
N ALA A 80 -6.76 1.55 -9.17
CA ALA A 80 -5.76 0.53 -9.48
C ALA A 80 -4.46 1.15 -10.00
N LEU A 81 -4.53 2.13 -10.90
CA LEU A 81 -3.35 2.83 -11.43
C LEU A 81 -2.58 3.55 -10.33
N LEU A 82 -3.29 4.28 -9.45
CA LEU A 82 -2.68 4.92 -8.29
C LEU A 82 -1.99 3.89 -7.39
N LEU A 83 -2.67 2.78 -7.09
CA LEU A 83 -2.11 1.75 -6.25
C LEU A 83 -0.87 1.08 -6.88
N VAL A 84 -0.92 0.73 -8.17
CA VAL A 84 0.21 0.17 -8.91
C VAL A 84 1.40 1.11 -8.88
N PHE A 85 1.20 2.41 -9.14
CA PHE A 85 2.27 3.40 -9.06
C PHE A 85 2.92 3.43 -7.67
N LEU A 86 2.11 3.47 -6.61
CA LEU A 86 2.60 3.50 -5.22
C LEU A 86 3.28 2.19 -4.79
N MET A 87 2.81 1.05 -5.29
CA MET A 87 3.44 -0.26 -5.02
C MET A 87 4.79 -0.37 -5.74
N THR A 88 4.87 0.03 -7.00
CA THR A 88 6.14 0.05 -7.75
C THR A 88 7.18 0.97 -7.09
N ALA A 89 6.75 2.13 -6.62
CA ALA A 89 7.61 3.04 -5.85
C ALA A 89 8.11 2.39 -4.54
N ALA A 90 7.24 1.66 -3.84
CA ALA A 90 7.61 0.95 -2.61
C ALA A 90 8.64 -0.16 -2.88
N VAL A 91 8.42 -1.00 -3.90
CA VAL A 91 9.38 -2.04 -4.31
C VAL A 91 10.73 -1.42 -4.68
N SER A 92 10.72 -0.27 -5.37
CA SER A 92 11.95 0.45 -5.71
C SER A 92 12.75 0.88 -4.46
N MET A 93 12.08 1.19 -3.35
CA MET A 93 12.73 1.56 -2.09
C MET A 93 13.39 0.36 -1.40
N HIS A 94 12.73 -0.81 -1.38
CA HIS A 94 13.32 -2.07 -0.92
C HIS A 94 14.60 -2.42 -1.71
N ILE A 95 14.53 -2.32 -3.05
CA ILE A 95 15.69 -2.52 -3.93
C ILE A 95 16.81 -1.54 -3.60
N ARG A 96 16.48 -0.26 -3.38
CA ARG A 96 17.45 0.80 -3.06
C ARG A 96 18.21 0.52 -1.77
N ILE A 97 17.54 0.04 -0.73
CA ILE A 97 18.18 -0.32 0.55
C ILE A 97 18.70 -1.76 0.59
N LYS A 98 18.53 -2.52 -0.51
CA LYS A 98 19.00 -3.90 -0.70
C LYS A 98 18.53 -4.85 0.39
N ASP A 99 17.33 -4.62 0.90
CA ASP A 99 16.72 -5.56 1.82
C ASP A 99 16.11 -6.77 1.06
N LYS A 100 15.61 -7.74 1.82
CA LYS A 100 15.02 -8.98 1.29
C LYS A 100 13.49 -8.97 1.32
N ALA A 101 12.88 -7.86 1.69
CA ALA A 101 11.44 -7.75 1.89
C ALA A 101 10.68 -7.67 0.56
#